data_AF-A0AAU5RSF6-F1
#
_entry.id   AF-A0AAU5RSF6-F1
#
_cell.length_a   1.000
_cell.length_b   1.000
_cell.length_c   1.000
_cell.angle_alpha   90.00
_cell.angle_beta   90.00
_cell.angle_gamma   90.00
#
_symmetry.space_group_name_H-M   'P 1'
#
loop_
_entity.id
_entity.type
_entity.pdbx_description
1 polymer ?
#
loop_
_entity_poly.entity_id
_entity_poly.type
_entity_poly.pdbx_seq_one_letter_code
_entity_poly.pdbx_strand_id
1 'polypeptide(L)'
;MSERVSLPSGAWVELRDPATLRRGDKKRALKLVPIDEDVELSLGTALELSDGVLVVMITAWSYDLPLPVTLESLALLPMADGDALEELPLIREAHKLLYPEQAQKTPEQVADPASPTEPSAG
;
A
#
# COMPACT_ATOMS: atom_id res chain seq x y z
N MET A 1 -4.40 13.65 14.35
CA MET A 1 -4.64 14.83 13.48
C MET A 1 -3.93 14.54 12.17
N SER A 2 -4.51 14.91 11.03
CA SER A 2 -3.87 14.76 9.72
C SER A 2 -2.85 15.88 9.53
N GLU A 3 -1.59 15.54 9.27
CA GLU A 3 -0.52 16.52 9.03
C GLU A 3 -0.39 16.78 7.52
N ARG A 4 -0.11 18.04 7.15
CA ARG A 4 0.19 18.42 5.77
C ARG A 4 1.69 18.33 5.54
N VAL A 5 2.07 17.64 4.48
CA VAL A 5 3.46 17.44 4.07
C VAL A 5 3.70 18.17 2.75
N SER A 6 4.73 19.01 2.72
CA SER A 6 5.16 19.70 1.49
C SER A 6 5.95 18.76 0.59
N LEU A 7 5.76 18.88 -0.72
CA LEU A 7 6.43 18.10 -1.76
C LEU A 7 7.43 18.98 -2.54
N PRO A 8 8.39 18.38 -3.27
CA PRO A 8 9.42 19.10 -4.02
C PRO A 8 8.91 20.17 -4.99
N SER A 9 7.74 19.96 -5.61
CA SER A 9 7.12 20.97 -6.49
C SER A 9 6.57 22.21 -5.77
N GLY A 10 6.52 22.19 -4.44
CA GLY A 10 5.83 23.19 -3.61
C GLY A 10 4.35 22.87 -3.37
N ALA A 11 3.84 21.78 -3.95
CA ALA A 11 2.54 21.23 -3.58
C ALA A 11 2.54 20.67 -2.15
N TRP A 12 1.37 20.39 -1.60
CA TRP A 12 1.22 19.69 -0.33
C TRP A 12 0.21 18.55 -0.43
N VAL A 13 0.40 17.54 0.41
CA VAL A 13 -0.55 16.46 0.66
C VAL A 13 -0.94 16.42 2.12
N GLU A 14 -2.15 15.98 2.40
CA GLU A 14 -2.62 15.64 3.74
C GLU A 14 -2.80 14.13 3.82
N LEU A 15 -2.19 13.53 4.82
CA LEU A 15 -2.21 12.08 5.02
C LEU A 15 -3.07 11.71 6.22
N ARG A 16 -3.85 10.65 6.07
CA ARG A 16 -4.52 9.97 7.17
C ARG A 16 -3.48 9.35 8.11
N ASP A 17 -3.82 9.27 9.39
CA ASP A 17 -3.03 8.54 10.38
C ASP A 17 -3.08 7.01 10.11
N PRO A 18 -1.92 6.34 9.88
CA PRO A 18 -1.84 4.89 9.65
C PRO A 18 -2.52 4.05 10.74
N ALA A 19 -2.49 4.48 12.00
CA ALA A 19 -3.09 3.77 13.12
C ALA A 19 -4.62 3.68 13.03
N THR A 20 -5.24 4.52 12.19
CA THR A 20 -6.68 4.51 11.96
C THR A 20 -7.12 3.62 10.81
N LEU A 21 -6.18 3.04 10.06
CA LEU A 21 -6.46 2.14 8.94
C LEU A 21 -7.24 0.90 9.40
N ARG A 22 -8.16 0.44 8.56
CA ARG A 22 -9.05 -0.68 8.86
C ARG A 22 -8.84 -1.82 7.86
N ARG A 23 -9.34 -3.00 8.20
CA ARG A 23 -9.35 -4.18 7.29
C ARG A 23 -9.98 -3.87 5.92
N GLY A 24 -10.96 -2.98 5.87
CA GLY A 24 -11.59 -2.52 4.62
C GLY A 24 -10.61 -1.75 3.72
N ASP A 25 -9.70 -0.98 4.31
CA ASP A 25 -8.70 -0.19 3.59
C ASP A 25 -7.68 -1.13 2.90
N LYS A 26 -7.23 -2.19 3.59
CA LYS A 26 -6.39 -3.24 2.98
C LYS A 26 -7.05 -3.89 1.78
N LYS A 27 -8.34 -4.24 1.88
CA LYS A 27 -9.09 -4.81 0.75
C LYS A 27 -9.24 -3.83 -0.39
N ARG A 28 -9.42 -2.54 -0.09
CA ARG A 28 -9.53 -1.49 -1.10
C ARG A 28 -8.20 -1.31 -1.83
N ALA A 29 -7.09 -1.20 -1.11
CA ALA A 29 -5.75 -1.05 -1.68
C ALA A 29 -5.40 -2.24 -2.61
N LEU A 30 -5.66 -3.49 -2.17
CA LEU A 30 -5.43 -4.67 -3.00
C LEU A 30 -6.28 -4.73 -4.28
N LYS A 31 -7.52 -4.24 -4.24
CA LYS A 31 -8.41 -4.23 -5.42
C LYS A 31 -7.96 -3.26 -6.51
N LEU A 32 -7.10 -2.32 -6.18
CA LEU A 32 -6.55 -1.36 -7.12
C LEU A 32 -5.34 -1.93 -7.86
N VAL A 33 -4.72 -3.00 -7.33
CA VAL A 33 -3.57 -3.66 -7.93
C VAL A 33 -4.08 -4.74 -8.89
N PRO A 34 -3.72 -4.70 -10.18
CA PRO A 34 -4.00 -5.77 -11.14
C PRO A 34 -3.09 -6.98 -10.86
N ILE A 35 -3.30 -7.66 -9.73
CA ILE A 35 -2.66 -8.94 -9.43
C ILE A 35 -3.43 -10.01 -10.20
N ASP A 36 -3.03 -10.28 -11.44
CA ASP A 36 -3.44 -11.52 -12.13
C ASP A 36 -2.84 -12.74 -11.39
N GLU A 37 -3.53 -13.88 -11.45
CA GLU A 37 -3.16 -15.09 -10.69
C GLU A 37 -1.76 -15.66 -11.03
N ASP A 38 -1.17 -15.22 -12.15
CA ASP A 38 0.13 -15.66 -12.67
C ASP A 38 1.27 -14.62 -12.50
N VAL A 39 1.04 -13.52 -11.77
CA VAL A 39 2.05 -12.47 -11.61
C VAL A 39 3.09 -12.89 -10.57
N GLU A 40 4.30 -13.24 -11.03
CA GLU A 40 5.48 -13.22 -10.16
C GLU A 40 5.59 -11.85 -9.50
N LEU A 41 5.83 -11.82 -8.18
CA LEU A 41 6.08 -10.59 -7.39
C LEU A 41 7.23 -9.80 -8.02
N SER A 42 6.89 -8.96 -8.99
CA SER A 42 7.81 -8.20 -9.80
C SER A 42 7.96 -6.80 -9.22
N LEU A 43 8.97 -6.06 -9.69
CA LEU A 43 9.10 -4.64 -9.36
C LEU A 43 7.82 -3.86 -9.72
N GLY A 44 7.11 -4.25 -10.78
CA GLY A 44 5.82 -3.65 -11.15
C GLY A 44 4.75 -3.86 -10.07
N THR A 45 4.63 -5.06 -9.54
CA THR A 45 3.69 -5.38 -8.45
C THR A 45 3.98 -4.57 -7.18
N ALA A 46 5.27 -4.32 -6.88
CA ALA A 46 5.66 -3.50 -5.74
C ALA A 46 5.21 -2.03 -5.91
N LEU A 47 5.38 -1.46 -7.11
CA LEU A 47 4.93 -0.10 -7.43
C LEU A 47 3.41 0.01 -7.33
N GLU A 48 2.66 -0.93 -7.89
CA GLU A 48 1.20 -0.92 -7.85
C GLU A 48 0.66 -1.06 -6.40
N LEU A 49 1.33 -1.87 -5.56
CA LEU A 49 1.00 -1.96 -4.13
C LEU A 49 1.21 -0.63 -3.41
N SER A 50 2.29 0.09 -3.71
CA SER A 50 2.56 1.44 -3.20
C SER A 50 1.46 2.42 -3.61
N ASP A 51 1.04 2.42 -4.88
CA ASP A 51 -0.08 3.26 -5.35
C ASP A 51 -1.39 2.96 -4.61
N GLY A 52 -1.67 1.68 -4.37
CA GLY A 52 -2.82 1.26 -3.57
C GLY A 52 -2.79 1.83 -2.15
N VAL A 53 -1.61 1.95 -1.54
CA VAL A 53 -1.41 2.58 -0.22
C VAL A 53 -1.65 4.09 -0.32
N LEU A 54 -1.08 4.76 -1.32
CA LEU A 54 -1.22 6.21 -1.53
C LEU A 54 -2.68 6.62 -1.70
N VAL A 55 -3.46 5.89 -2.51
CA VAL A 55 -4.91 6.12 -2.70
C VAL A 55 -5.70 6.05 -1.39
N VAL A 56 -5.28 5.20 -0.46
CA VAL A 56 -5.95 5.04 0.84
C VAL A 56 -5.50 6.11 1.84
N MET A 57 -4.24 6.55 1.73
CA MET A 57 -3.61 7.43 2.71
C MET A 57 -3.87 8.91 2.45
N ILE A 58 -3.91 9.35 1.19
CA ILE A 58 -4.09 10.77 0.86
C ILE A 58 -5.56 11.18 1.07
N THR A 59 -5.79 12.13 1.97
CA THR A 59 -7.13 12.67 2.26
C THR A 59 -7.41 13.98 1.56
N ALA A 60 -6.35 14.76 1.29
CA ALA A 60 -6.41 15.99 0.51
C ALA A 60 -5.04 16.28 -0.09
N TRP A 61 -5.00 17.13 -1.11
CA TRP A 61 -3.77 17.67 -1.66
C TRP A 61 -4.01 19.02 -2.33
N SER A 62 -2.94 19.73 -2.66
CA SER A 62 -3.00 21.05 -3.29
C SER A 62 -3.04 21.02 -4.81
N TYR A 63 -2.97 19.84 -5.43
CA TYR A 63 -3.05 19.70 -6.87
C TYR A 63 -4.46 20.01 -7.36
N ASP A 64 -4.58 20.54 -8.58
CA ASP A 64 -5.85 20.63 -9.30
C ASP A 64 -6.19 19.28 -9.95
N LEU A 65 -6.25 18.25 -9.11
CA LEU A 65 -6.49 16.85 -9.47
C LEU A 65 -7.61 16.29 -8.59
N PRO A 66 -8.42 15.34 -9.08
CA PRO A 66 -9.62 14.90 -8.39
C PRO A 66 -9.34 14.27 -7.03
N LEU A 67 -10.27 14.48 -6.10
CA LEU A 67 -10.37 13.78 -4.82
C LEU A 67 -11.68 12.97 -4.76
N PRO A 68 -11.72 11.78 -4.11
CA PRO A 68 -10.58 11.09 -3.52
C PRO A 68 -9.57 10.65 -4.59
N VAL A 69 -8.30 10.54 -4.20
CA VAL A 69 -7.21 10.13 -5.10
C VAL A 69 -7.55 8.80 -5.79
N THR A 70 -7.26 8.72 -7.08
CA THR A 70 -7.31 7.49 -7.90
C THR A 70 -5.93 7.20 -8.51
N LEU A 71 -5.73 6.00 -9.05
CA LEU A 71 -4.48 5.63 -9.74
C LEU A 71 -4.19 6.58 -10.91
N GLU A 72 -5.23 6.96 -11.66
CA GLU A 72 -5.11 7.88 -12.79
C GLU A 72 -4.67 9.27 -12.33
N SER A 73 -5.12 9.73 -11.16
CA SER A 73 -4.67 11.00 -10.60
C SER A 73 -3.23 10.93 -10.08
N LEU A 74 -2.79 9.79 -9.51
CA LEU A 74 -1.40 9.59 -9.09
C LEU A 74 -0.44 9.59 -10.29
N ALA A 75 -0.85 8.98 -11.40
CA ALA A 75 -0.07 8.94 -12.64
C ALA A 75 0.18 10.33 -13.27
N LEU A 76 -0.53 11.37 -12.83
CA LEU A 76 -0.36 12.76 -13.29
C LEU A 76 0.57 13.57 -12.39
N LEU A 77 1.06 13.00 -11.28
CA LEU A 77 2.00 13.69 -10.40
C LEU A 77 3.36 13.89 -11.10
N PRO A 78 4.06 14.99 -10.81
CA PRO A 78 5.46 15.10 -11.16
C PRO A 78 6.25 13.94 -10.56
N MET A 79 7.17 13.33 -11.34
CA MET A 79 7.99 12.19 -10.88
C MET A 79 8.65 12.46 -9.52
N ALA A 80 9.22 13.65 -9.31
CA ALA A 80 9.88 14.02 -8.06
C ALA A 80 8.92 14.05 -6.85
N ASP A 81 7.65 14.38 -7.07
CA ASP A 81 6.64 14.38 -6.02
C ASP A 81 6.17 12.95 -5.73
N GLY A 82 5.99 12.13 -6.78
CA GLY A 82 5.70 10.70 -6.65
C GLY A 82 6.76 9.97 -5.84
N ASP A 83 8.03 10.11 -6.23
CA ASP A 83 9.18 9.54 -5.52
C ASP A 83 9.21 10.01 -4.06
N ALA A 84 8.95 11.31 -3.81
CA ALA A 84 8.95 11.87 -2.46
C ALA A 84 7.82 11.30 -1.59
N LEU A 85 6.64 11.02 -2.17
CA LEU A 85 5.50 10.45 -1.46
C LEU A 85 5.79 9.04 -0.95
N GLU A 86 6.39 8.19 -1.79
CA GLU A 86 6.74 6.81 -1.40
C GLU A 86 7.75 6.76 -0.25
N GLU A 87 8.62 7.77 -0.17
CA GLU A 87 9.65 7.88 0.85
C GLU A 87 9.12 8.39 2.21
N LEU A 88 7.89 8.91 2.26
CA LEU A 88 7.31 9.47 3.48
C LEU A 88 7.15 8.38 4.57
N PRO A 89 7.57 8.65 5.83
CA PRO A 89 7.49 7.67 6.91
C PRO A 89 6.08 7.10 7.13
N LEU A 90 5.05 7.94 7.03
CA LEU A 90 3.65 7.52 7.23
C LEU A 90 3.18 6.58 6.11
N ILE A 91 3.64 6.76 4.88
CA ILE A 91 3.34 5.86 3.76
C ILE A 91 4.03 4.51 3.96
N ARG A 92 5.30 4.52 4.36
CA ARG A 92 6.06 3.30 4.68
C ARG A 92 5.45 2.51 5.85
N GLU A 93 4.95 3.20 6.87
CA GLU A 93 4.24 2.58 7.99
C GLU A 93 2.91 1.97 7.53
N ALA A 94 2.11 2.71 6.76
CA ALA A 94 0.87 2.22 6.19
C ALA A 94 1.10 0.99 5.28
N HIS A 95 2.16 1.02 4.46
CA HIS A 95 2.54 -0.11 3.62
C HIS A 95 2.80 -1.37 4.47
N LYS A 96 3.56 -1.26 5.57
CA LYS A 96 3.80 -2.40 6.48
C LYS A 96 2.55 -2.90 7.19
N LEU A 97 1.61 -2.01 7.53
CA LEU A 97 0.34 -2.38 8.17
C LEU A 97 -0.60 -3.09 7.19
N LEU A 98 -0.69 -2.59 5.97
CA LEU A 98 -1.57 -3.15 4.93
C LEU A 98 -0.97 -4.42 4.34
N TYR A 99 0.34 -4.45 4.14
CA TYR A 99 1.10 -5.56 3.56
C TYR A 99 2.26 -5.95 4.48
N PRO A 100 1.95 -6.57 5.64
CA PRO A 100 3.01 -7.13 6.48
C PRO A 100 3.78 -8.16 5.67
N GLU A 101 5.12 -8.10 5.73
CA GLU A 101 5.97 -9.13 5.15
C GLU A 101 5.45 -10.49 5.61
N GLN A 102 5.23 -11.40 4.66
CA GLN A 102 4.88 -12.76 5.02
C GLN A 102 5.99 -13.27 5.93
N ALA A 103 5.64 -13.75 7.11
CA ALA A 103 6.61 -14.39 7.99
C ALA A 103 7.37 -15.41 7.15
N GLN A 104 8.70 -15.28 7.08
CA GLN A 104 9.54 -16.26 6.41
C GLN A 104 9.18 -17.61 7.01
N LYS A 105 8.71 -18.54 6.17
CA LYS A 105 8.48 -19.91 6.62
C LYS A 105 9.78 -20.39 7.25
N THR A 106 9.74 -20.86 8.49
CA THR A 106 10.93 -21.44 9.10
C THR A 106 11.36 -22.65 8.25
N PRO A 107 12.66 -23.01 8.21
CA PRO A 107 13.13 -24.19 7.46
C PRO A 107 12.32 -25.46 7.79
N GLU A 108 11.78 -25.54 9.00
CA GLU A 108 10.92 -26.63 9.50
C GLU A 108 9.55 -26.69 8.79
N GLN A 109 9.00 -25.56 8.33
CA GLN A 109 7.72 -25.49 7.60
C GLN A 109 7.85 -25.80 6.11
N VAL A 110 9.07 -25.83 5.56
CA VAL A 110 9.35 -26.13 4.15
C VAL A 110 9.60 -27.63 3.94
N ALA A 111 9.94 -28.37 5.00
CA ALA A 111 10.36 -29.77 4.93
C ALA A 111 9.24 -30.80 5.13
N ASP A 112 7.98 -30.41 5.31
CA ASP A 112 6.86 -31.36 5.48
C ASP A 112 5.91 -31.38 4.27
N PRO A 113 6.15 -32.22 3.25
CA PRO A 113 5.24 -32.44 2.14
C PRO A 113 4.06 -33.38 2.50
N ALA A 114 3.86 -33.73 3.77
CA ALA A 114 2.80 -34.62 4.21
C ALA A 114 2.12 -34.17 5.51
N SER A 115 1.29 -33.13 5.44
CA SER A 115 0.24 -32.93 6.45
C SER A 115 -1.13 -32.75 5.80
N PRO A 116 -1.91 -33.83 5.66
CA PRO A 116 -3.32 -33.76 5.33
C PRO A 116 -4.11 -33.67 6.64
N THR A 117 -4.41 -32.47 7.15
CA THR A 117 -5.39 -32.36 8.23
C THR A 117 -6.00 -30.95 8.32
N GLU A 118 -7.23 -30.83 7.83
CA GLU A 118 -8.29 -30.12 8.56
C GLU A 118 -9.26 -31.19 9.13
N PRO A 119 -10.16 -30.86 10.08
CA PRO A 119 -10.02 -30.06 11.30
C PRO A 119 -10.65 -30.80 12.52
N SER A 120 -10.61 -30.19 13.73
CA SER A 120 -11.72 -30.16 14.72
C SER A 120 -11.26 -30.23 16.19
N ALA A 121 -12.06 -29.55 17.01
CA ALA A 121 -11.98 -29.35 18.46
C ALA A 121 -11.88 -30.64 19.30
N GLY A 122 -11.29 -30.46 20.49
CA GLY A 122 -11.33 -31.34 21.66
C GLY A 122 -10.83 -30.59 22.89
#